data_AF-A0AAD8UFC8-F1
#
_entry.id   AF-A0AAD8UFC8-F1
#
_cell.length_a   1.000
_cell.length_b   1.000
_cell.length_c   1.000
_cell.angle_alpha   90.00
_cell.angle_beta   90.00
_cell.angle_gamma   90.00
#
_symmetry.space_group_name_H-M   'P 1'
#
loop_
_entity.id
_entity.type
_entity.pdbx_description
1 polymer ?
#
loop_
_entity_poly.entity_id
_entity_poly.type
_entity_poly.pdbx_seq_one_letter_code
_entity_poly.pdbx_strand_id
1 'polypeptide(L)'
;LQGDQVQLIWDQIYCVGRVMRGQGDFESARICFEQCFKTYGMRKSKKIIIQTALADLYCELDYKSQDDQRYHLFQARSLLEPALESVGINLREGRPREARKSLEELLILYGGIDSFDVVDRLGHVRLYIALARTYPDGQSESHWRNALRLNAEYNPSEEEVFTCAIIYLHLSWFSYCSGELSGAQKMYACAEKVLHRRRPEYLLPGVGTYVFDEIQCKLR
;
A
#
# COMPACT_ATOMS: atom_id res chain seq x y z
N LEU A 1 1.40 -3.21 -35.55
CA LEU A 1 1.34 -1.99 -34.71
C LEU A 1 2.77 -1.49 -34.53
N GLN A 2 3.04 -0.22 -34.82
CA GLN A 2 4.36 0.39 -34.55
C GLN A 2 4.64 0.35 -33.04
N GLY A 3 5.92 0.23 -32.65
CA GLY A 3 6.35 0.00 -31.27
C GLY A 3 5.75 0.98 -30.25
N ASP A 4 5.53 2.23 -30.63
CA ASP A 4 5.04 3.28 -29.72
C ASP A 4 3.55 3.19 -29.41
N GLN A 5 2.70 2.78 -30.37
CA GLN A 5 1.27 2.58 -30.12
C GLN A 5 1.03 1.40 -29.17
N VAL A 6 1.85 0.36 -29.28
CA VAL A 6 1.82 -0.80 -28.40
C VAL A 6 2.17 -0.37 -26.97
N GLN A 7 3.19 0.46 -26.77
CA GLN A 7 3.55 0.99 -25.45
C GLN A 7 2.42 1.80 -24.80
N LEU A 8 1.75 2.66 -25.57
CA LEU A 8 0.68 3.52 -25.06
C LEU A 8 -0.51 2.69 -24.54
N ILE A 9 -0.91 1.66 -25.28
CA ILE A 9 -2.01 0.76 -24.89
C ILE A 9 -1.70 0.07 -23.55
N TRP A 10 -0.44 -0.30 -23.29
CA TRP A 10 -0.06 -0.94 -22.04
C TRP A 10 -0.07 0.01 -20.86
N ASP A 11 0.37 1.25 -21.07
CA ASP A 11 0.30 2.26 -20.03
C ASP A 11 -1.18 2.54 -19.66
N GLN A 12 -2.08 2.51 -20.65
CA GLN A 12 -3.53 2.60 -20.40
C GLN A 12 -4.07 1.39 -19.62
N ILE A 13 -3.79 0.15 -20.02
CA ILE A 13 -4.29 -1.05 -19.33
C ILE A 13 -3.73 -1.13 -17.91
N TYR A 14 -2.45 -0.79 -17.72
CA TYR A 14 -1.84 -0.71 -16.40
C TYR A 14 -2.51 0.34 -15.51
N CYS A 15 -2.79 1.53 -16.06
CA CYS A 15 -3.53 2.57 -15.35
C CYS A 15 -4.96 2.12 -14.98
N VAL A 16 -5.68 1.47 -15.89
CA VAL A 16 -7.03 0.91 -15.62
C VAL A 16 -6.95 -0.12 -14.49
N GLY A 17 -5.99 -1.04 -14.53
CA GLY A 17 -5.78 -2.02 -13.46
C GLY A 17 -5.49 -1.37 -12.11
N ARG A 18 -4.71 -0.29 -12.08
CA ARG A 18 -4.48 0.49 -10.85
C ARG A 18 -5.75 1.16 -10.31
N VAL A 19 -6.60 1.70 -11.19
CA VAL A 19 -7.89 2.31 -10.80
C VAL A 19 -8.83 1.26 -10.23
N MET A 20 -9.02 0.13 -10.92
CA MET A 20 -9.86 -0.98 -10.46
C MET A 20 -9.39 -1.49 -9.08
N ARG A 21 -8.07 -1.66 -8.92
CA ARG A 21 -7.48 -2.02 -7.64
C ARG A 21 -7.80 -0.99 -6.55
N GLY A 22 -7.62 0.29 -6.84
CA GLY A 22 -7.93 1.37 -5.90
C GLY A 22 -9.39 1.39 -5.45
N GLN A 23 -10.30 0.92 -6.31
CA GLN A 23 -11.73 0.77 -6.01
C GLN A 23 -12.07 -0.54 -5.27
N GLY A 24 -11.08 -1.42 -5.07
CA GLY A 24 -11.27 -2.73 -4.43
C GLY A 24 -11.74 -3.84 -5.37
N ASP A 25 -11.87 -3.57 -6.68
CA ASP A 25 -12.15 -4.57 -7.72
C ASP A 25 -10.86 -5.28 -8.12
N PHE A 26 -10.42 -6.18 -7.23
CA PHE A 26 -9.15 -6.88 -7.37
C PHE A 26 -9.14 -7.92 -8.49
N GLU A 27 -10.27 -8.54 -8.81
CA GLU A 27 -10.34 -9.50 -9.91
C GLU A 27 -10.19 -8.82 -11.27
N SER A 28 -10.89 -7.70 -11.51
CA SER A 28 -10.72 -6.95 -12.76
C SER A 28 -9.30 -6.38 -12.87
N ALA A 29 -8.74 -5.89 -11.76
CA ALA A 29 -7.34 -5.47 -11.73
C ALA A 29 -6.36 -6.61 -12.08
N ARG A 30 -6.64 -7.84 -11.61
CA ARG A 30 -5.81 -9.03 -11.90
C ARG A 30 -5.81 -9.33 -13.39
N ILE A 31 -6.99 -9.31 -14.01
CA ILE A 31 -7.12 -9.51 -15.45
C ILE A 31 -6.28 -8.48 -16.22
N CYS A 32 -6.38 -7.19 -15.88
CA CYS A 32 -5.57 -6.15 -16.51
C CYS A 32 -4.06 -6.40 -16.38
N PHE A 33 -3.57 -6.66 -15.16
CA PHE A 33 -2.13 -6.85 -14.93
C PHE A 33 -1.60 -8.14 -15.55
N GLU A 34 -2.36 -9.24 -15.53
CA GLU A 34 -1.98 -10.48 -16.20
C GLU A 34 -1.88 -10.31 -17.72
N GLN A 35 -2.82 -9.59 -18.32
CA GLN A 35 -2.78 -9.28 -19.76
C GLN A 35 -1.53 -8.45 -20.11
N CYS A 36 -1.22 -7.43 -19.31
CA CYS A 36 0.03 -6.68 -19.44
C CYS A 36 1.26 -7.61 -19.32
N PHE A 37 1.28 -8.51 -18.35
CA PHE A 37 2.43 -9.40 -18.10
C PHE A 37 2.67 -10.43 -19.20
N LYS A 38 1.61 -10.99 -19.78
CA LYS A 38 1.68 -12.01 -20.85
C LYS A 38 2.10 -11.44 -22.20
N THR A 39 2.17 -10.12 -22.33
CA THR A 39 2.45 -9.45 -23.61
C THR A 39 3.94 -9.52 -23.98
N TYR A 40 4.22 -9.88 -25.24
CA TYR A 40 5.57 -9.94 -25.80
C TYR A 40 6.11 -8.55 -26.20
N GLY A 41 7.44 -8.39 -26.18
CA GLY A 41 8.12 -7.17 -26.64
C GLY A 41 8.10 -6.00 -25.64
N MET A 42 7.65 -6.24 -24.41
CA MET A 42 7.72 -5.24 -23.34
C MET A 42 9.15 -5.07 -22.83
N ARG A 43 9.54 -3.82 -22.54
CA ARG A 43 10.83 -3.51 -21.92
C ARG A 43 10.94 -4.17 -20.54
N LYS A 44 12.13 -4.67 -20.20
CA LYS A 44 12.38 -5.35 -18.92
C LYS A 44 11.93 -4.53 -17.69
N SER A 45 12.21 -3.22 -17.68
CA SER A 45 11.80 -2.32 -16.58
C SER A 45 10.28 -2.26 -16.38
N LYS A 46 9.50 -2.13 -17.46
CA LYS A 46 8.04 -2.15 -17.39
C LYS A 46 7.51 -3.51 -16.92
N LYS A 47 8.13 -4.60 -17.40
CA LYS A 47 7.76 -5.96 -16.99
C LYS A 47 7.94 -6.15 -15.47
N ILE A 48 9.03 -5.64 -14.90
CA ILE A 48 9.26 -5.65 -13.45
C ILE A 48 8.17 -4.87 -12.70
N ILE A 49 7.81 -3.66 -13.16
CA ILE A 49 6.74 -2.87 -12.53
C ILE A 49 5.41 -3.63 -12.50
N ILE A 50 5.06 -4.30 -13.60
CA ILE A 50 3.84 -5.10 -13.69
C ILE A 50 3.93 -6.35 -12.81
N GLN A 51 5.09 -7.03 -12.77
CA GLN A 51 5.30 -8.18 -11.89
C GLN A 51 5.11 -7.81 -10.41
N THR A 52 5.73 -6.72 -9.97
CA THR A 52 5.57 -6.23 -8.59
C THR A 52 4.13 -5.84 -8.30
N ALA A 53 3.48 -5.09 -9.22
CA ALA A 53 2.08 -4.70 -9.04
C ALA A 53 1.14 -5.91 -8.95
N LEU A 54 1.38 -6.95 -9.76
CA LEU A 54 0.59 -8.19 -9.79
C LEU A 54 0.87 -9.05 -8.55
N ALA A 55 2.11 -9.14 -8.09
CA ALA A 55 2.46 -9.84 -6.85
C ALA A 55 1.80 -9.16 -5.63
N ASP A 56 1.82 -7.84 -5.57
CA ASP A 56 1.13 -7.09 -4.52
C ASP A 56 -0.39 -7.30 -4.58
N LEU A 57 -0.97 -7.38 -5.78
CA LEU A 57 -2.39 -7.66 -5.95
C LEU A 57 -2.74 -9.08 -5.50
N TYR A 58 -1.89 -10.06 -5.79
CA TYR A 58 -2.08 -11.41 -5.30
C TYR A 58 -2.02 -11.52 -3.79
N CYS A 59 -1.22 -10.70 -3.12
CA CYS A 59 -1.30 -10.57 -1.66
C CYS A 59 -2.72 -10.14 -1.23
N GLU A 60 -3.33 -9.17 -1.92
CA GLU A 60 -4.69 -8.67 -1.60
C GLU A 60 -5.76 -9.74 -1.77
N LEU A 61 -5.64 -10.51 -2.85
CA LEU A 61 -6.52 -11.64 -3.13
C LEU A 61 -6.34 -12.76 -2.10
N ASP A 62 -5.11 -13.08 -1.71
CA ASP A 62 -4.81 -14.07 -0.65
C ASP A 62 -5.49 -13.72 0.68
N TYR A 63 -5.42 -12.45 1.08
CA TYR A 63 -6.09 -12.01 2.29
C TYR A 63 -7.61 -12.10 2.19
N LYS A 64 -8.19 -11.67 1.05
CA LYS A 64 -9.64 -11.67 0.87
C LYS A 64 -10.21 -13.07 0.71
N SER A 65 -9.49 -13.99 0.07
CA SER A 65 -9.97 -15.35 -0.14
C SER A 65 -10.05 -16.14 1.16
N GLN A 66 -9.24 -15.77 2.17
CA GLN A 66 -9.03 -16.56 3.39
C GLN A 66 -8.73 -18.03 3.07
N ASP A 67 -8.09 -18.27 1.92
CA ASP A 67 -7.78 -19.60 1.43
C ASP A 67 -6.65 -20.22 2.26
N ASP A 68 -6.94 -21.30 2.96
CA ASP A 68 -5.96 -22.05 3.74
C ASP A 68 -4.79 -22.57 2.89
N GLN A 69 -5.01 -22.77 1.59
CA GLN A 69 -3.97 -23.24 0.67
C GLN A 69 -3.03 -22.12 0.20
N ARG A 70 -3.33 -20.86 0.53
CA ARG A 70 -2.52 -19.68 0.17
C ARG A 70 -2.15 -19.63 -1.32
N TYR A 71 -3.09 -20.04 -2.18
CA TYR A 71 -2.86 -20.16 -3.63
C TYR A 71 -2.34 -18.85 -4.22
N HIS A 72 -2.96 -17.72 -3.87
CA HIS A 72 -2.57 -16.41 -4.38
C HIS A 72 -1.19 -15.98 -3.87
N LEU A 73 -0.83 -16.27 -2.61
CA LEU A 73 0.51 -15.98 -2.11
C LEU A 73 1.59 -16.78 -2.84
N PHE A 74 1.31 -18.03 -3.20
CA PHE A 74 2.20 -18.82 -4.05
C PHE A 74 2.38 -18.19 -5.44
N GLN A 75 1.30 -17.68 -6.05
CA GLN A 75 1.39 -16.93 -7.31
C GLN A 75 2.21 -15.65 -7.17
N ALA A 76 2.06 -14.91 -6.07
CA ALA A 76 2.85 -13.71 -5.81
C ALA A 76 4.36 -14.02 -5.79
N ARG A 77 4.75 -15.13 -5.13
CA ARG A 77 6.15 -15.57 -5.06
C ARG A 77 6.70 -16.01 -6.41
N SER A 78 5.94 -16.75 -7.20
CA SER A 78 6.42 -17.28 -8.49
C SER A 78 6.68 -16.17 -9.52
N LEU A 79 6.07 -15.00 -9.35
CA LEU A 79 6.24 -13.84 -10.23
C LEU A 79 7.54 -13.06 -10.00
N LEU A 80 8.09 -13.12 -8.79
CA LEU A 80 9.23 -12.29 -8.39
C LEU A 80 10.50 -13.14 -8.33
N GLU A 81 11.58 -12.61 -8.89
CA GLU A 81 12.90 -13.19 -8.67
C GLU A 81 13.23 -13.12 -7.17
N PRO A 82 14.02 -14.06 -6.60
CA PRO A 82 14.36 -14.05 -5.17
C PRO A 82 14.99 -12.73 -4.68
N ALA A 83 15.64 -11.98 -5.56
CA ALA A 83 16.21 -10.66 -5.26
C ALA A 83 15.17 -9.52 -5.20
N LEU A 84 13.93 -9.78 -5.61
CA LEU A 84 12.81 -8.83 -5.68
C LEU A 84 11.69 -9.23 -4.71
N GLU A 85 12.01 -9.77 -3.53
CA GLU A 85 10.97 -10.07 -2.53
C GLU A 85 10.15 -8.81 -2.23
N SER A 86 8.83 -8.88 -2.47
CA SER A 86 7.93 -7.77 -2.17
C SER A 86 7.69 -7.67 -0.67
N VAL A 87 7.67 -6.44 -0.16
CA VAL A 87 7.23 -6.10 1.20
C VAL A 87 5.86 -6.71 1.51
N GLY A 88 4.94 -6.71 0.54
CA GLY A 88 3.61 -7.29 0.70
C GLY A 88 3.65 -8.79 1.02
N ILE A 89 4.50 -9.55 0.32
CA ILE A 89 4.68 -10.99 0.54
C ILE A 89 5.23 -11.24 1.95
N ASN A 90 6.29 -10.53 2.32
CA ASN A 90 6.91 -10.67 3.64
C ASN A 90 5.91 -10.37 4.77
N LEU A 91 5.11 -9.31 4.64
CA LEU A 91 4.06 -8.99 5.61
C LEU A 91 2.97 -10.06 5.68
N ARG A 92 2.51 -10.59 4.53
CA ARG A 92 1.49 -11.66 4.48
C ARG A 92 1.96 -12.96 5.13
N GLU A 93 3.25 -13.22 5.11
CA GLU A 93 3.84 -14.43 5.70
C GLU A 93 4.21 -14.29 7.17
N GLY A 94 3.96 -13.14 7.79
CA GLY A 94 4.39 -12.90 9.16
C GLY A 94 5.91 -12.76 9.27
N ARG A 95 6.56 -12.24 8.22
CA ARG A 95 8.00 -11.92 8.15
C ARG A 95 8.24 -10.39 8.21
N PRO A 96 7.83 -9.69 9.29
CA PRO A 96 7.90 -8.23 9.35
C PRO A 96 9.33 -7.70 9.45
N ARG A 97 10.30 -8.51 9.91
CA ARG A 97 11.70 -8.09 10.03
C ARG A 97 12.36 -7.98 8.66
N GLU A 98 12.07 -8.94 7.79
CA GLU A 98 12.51 -8.99 6.40
C GLU A 98 11.90 -7.83 5.62
N ALA A 99 10.59 -7.61 5.77
CA ALA A 99 9.91 -6.45 5.21
C ALA A 99 10.55 -5.12 5.67
N ARG A 100 10.84 -5.00 6.97
CA ARG A 100 11.44 -3.79 7.55
C ARG A 100 12.78 -3.47 6.91
N LYS A 101 13.66 -4.46 6.77
CA LYS A 101 14.99 -4.25 6.19
C LYS A 101 14.91 -3.60 4.80
N SER A 102 14.05 -4.14 3.92
CA SER A 102 13.84 -3.58 2.57
C SER A 102 13.25 -2.17 2.61
N LEU A 103 12.37 -1.89 3.57
CA LEU A 103 11.75 -0.56 3.74
C LEU A 103 12.75 0.47 4.29
N GLU A 104 13.62 0.09 5.22
CA GLU A 104 14.70 0.95 5.74
C GLU A 104 15.71 1.30 4.64
N GLU A 105 16.08 0.34 3.79
CA GLU A 105 16.91 0.59 2.60
C GLU A 105 16.24 1.58 1.65
N LEU A 106 14.94 1.41 1.38
CA LEU A 106 14.17 2.33 0.55
C LEU A 106 14.06 3.73 1.17
N LEU A 107 13.96 3.84 2.50
CA LEU A 107 13.92 5.12 3.20
C LEU A 107 15.21 5.92 3.03
N ILE A 108 16.36 5.23 3.05
CA ILE A 108 17.67 5.86 2.79
C ILE A 108 17.68 6.44 1.36
N LEU A 109 17.14 5.71 0.38
CA LEU A 109 17.06 6.21 -1.00
C LEU A 109 16.17 7.45 -1.11
N TYR A 110 15.02 7.47 -0.44
CA TYR A 110 14.17 8.67 -0.38
C TYR A 110 14.89 9.88 0.23
N GLY A 111 15.75 9.67 1.23
CA GLY A 111 16.56 10.73 1.83
C GLY A 111 17.60 11.37 0.90
N GLY A 112 17.92 10.71 -0.22
CA GLY A 112 18.88 11.20 -1.23
C GLY A 112 18.23 11.86 -2.45
N ILE A 113 16.90 12.00 -2.49
CA ILE A 113 16.19 12.59 -3.64
C ILE A 113 15.97 14.10 -3.39
N ASP A 114 16.50 14.93 -4.30
CA ASP A 114 16.42 16.39 -4.19
C ASP A 114 15.01 16.94 -4.44
N SER A 115 14.23 16.29 -5.30
CA SER A 115 12.88 16.75 -5.65
C SER A 115 11.95 15.58 -5.93
N PHE A 116 10.81 15.53 -5.23
CA PHE A 116 9.80 14.50 -5.43
C PHE A 116 8.72 14.92 -6.42
N ASP A 117 8.48 14.06 -7.41
CA ASP A 117 7.27 14.11 -8.22
C ASP A 117 6.05 13.57 -7.44
N VAL A 118 4.87 13.55 -8.09
CA VAL A 118 3.63 13.09 -7.44
C VAL A 118 3.69 11.61 -7.05
N VAL A 119 4.36 10.78 -7.84
CA VAL A 119 4.50 9.34 -7.59
C VAL A 119 5.46 9.10 -6.42
N ASP A 120 6.57 9.82 -6.37
CA ASP A 120 7.54 9.74 -5.28
C ASP A 120 6.90 10.17 -3.95
N ARG A 121 6.19 11.31 -3.93
CA ARG A 121 5.48 11.79 -2.72
C ARG A 121 4.54 10.74 -2.16
N LEU A 122 3.73 10.15 -3.05
CA LEU A 122 2.80 9.10 -2.68
C LEU A 122 3.54 7.85 -2.20
N GLY A 123 4.60 7.44 -2.89
CA GLY A 123 5.46 6.33 -2.49
C GLY A 123 6.10 6.54 -1.11
N HIS A 124 6.51 7.77 -0.80
CA HIS A 124 7.11 8.12 0.49
C HIS A 124 6.11 8.04 1.65
N VAL A 125 4.88 8.54 1.48
CA VAL A 125 3.81 8.36 2.48
C VAL A 125 3.53 6.87 2.70
N ARG A 126 3.45 6.08 1.62
CA ARG A 126 3.21 4.63 1.69
C ARG A 126 4.33 3.89 2.39
N LEU A 127 5.58 4.31 2.18
CA LEU A 127 6.73 3.73 2.84
C LEU A 127 6.61 3.83 4.36
N TYR A 128 6.23 4.99 4.89
CA TYR A 128 6.04 5.16 6.33
C TYR A 128 4.90 4.32 6.89
N ILE A 129 3.79 4.19 6.16
CA ILE A 129 2.68 3.30 6.54
C ILE A 129 3.17 1.85 6.60
N ALA A 130 3.90 1.40 5.57
CA ALA A 130 4.45 0.05 5.53
C ALA A 130 5.46 -0.19 6.67
N LEU A 131 6.34 0.78 6.94
CA LEU A 131 7.28 0.72 8.07
C LEU A 131 6.53 0.55 9.39
N ALA A 132 5.53 1.39 9.65
CA ALA A 132 4.76 1.35 10.90
C ALA A 132 4.24 -0.05 11.23
N ARG A 133 3.76 -0.79 10.22
CA ARG A 133 3.26 -2.16 10.37
C ARG A 133 4.32 -3.20 10.69
N THR A 134 5.57 -2.92 10.36
CA THR A 134 6.67 -3.85 10.67
C THR A 134 7.13 -3.71 12.11
N TYR A 135 6.83 -2.59 12.79
CA TYR A 135 7.24 -2.35 14.17
C TYR A 135 6.15 -2.74 15.17
N PRO A 136 6.54 -3.11 16.41
CA PRO A 136 5.60 -3.21 17.52
C PRO A 136 4.91 -1.86 17.80
N ASP A 137 3.72 -1.91 18.42
CA ASP A 137 2.86 -0.76 18.67
C ASP A 137 3.63 0.46 19.24
N GLY A 138 4.44 0.28 20.29
CA GLY A 138 5.20 1.37 20.93
C GLY A 138 6.31 2.01 20.10
N GLN A 139 6.70 1.43 18.96
CA GLN A 139 7.68 2.01 18.02
C GLN A 139 7.01 2.47 16.71
N SER A 140 5.84 1.90 16.39
CA SER A 140 5.11 2.17 15.14
C SER A 140 4.49 3.57 15.08
N GLU A 141 4.14 4.17 16.23
CA GLU A 141 3.42 5.45 16.29
C GLU A 141 4.15 6.58 15.55
N SER A 142 5.47 6.67 15.71
CA SER A 142 6.28 7.70 15.05
C SER A 142 6.19 7.62 13.51
N HIS A 143 6.11 6.41 12.96
CA HIS A 143 5.97 6.19 11.52
C HIS A 143 4.56 6.58 11.04
N TRP A 144 3.52 6.27 11.80
CA TRP A 144 2.15 6.73 11.51
C TRP A 144 2.05 8.25 11.50
N ARG A 145 2.65 8.93 12.48
CA ARG A 145 2.69 10.40 12.53
C ARG A 145 3.46 11.00 11.36
N ASN A 146 4.58 10.40 10.98
CA ASN A 146 5.36 10.82 9.80
C ASN A 146 4.56 10.66 8.50
N ALA A 147 3.85 9.55 8.32
CA ALA A 147 2.97 9.36 7.15
C ALA A 147 1.91 10.47 7.07
N LEU A 148 1.26 10.81 8.19
CA LEU A 148 0.25 11.87 8.23
C LEU A 148 0.85 13.25 7.93
N ARG A 149 2.01 13.56 8.53
CA ARG A 149 2.74 14.82 8.31
C ARG A 149 3.12 14.99 6.85
N LEU A 150 3.71 13.96 6.24
CA LEU A 150 4.11 13.97 4.84
C LEU A 150 2.91 14.09 3.91
N ASN A 151 1.79 13.44 4.23
CA ASN A 151 0.58 13.57 3.43
C ASN A 151 0.08 15.03 3.38
N ALA A 152 0.09 15.73 4.53
CA ALA A 152 -0.27 17.15 4.61
C ALA A 152 0.76 18.06 3.92
N GLU A 153 2.05 17.74 4.02
CA GLU A 153 3.13 18.50 3.37
C GLU A 153 3.07 18.40 1.84
N TYR A 154 2.81 17.20 1.31
CA TYR A 154 2.78 16.94 -0.12
C TYR A 154 1.48 17.39 -0.80
N ASN A 155 0.38 17.45 -0.05
CA ASN A 155 -0.95 17.77 -0.57
C ASN A 155 -1.66 18.82 0.32
N PRO A 156 -1.08 20.03 0.52
CA PRO A 156 -1.58 21.01 1.50
C PRO A 156 -2.95 21.58 1.14
N SER A 157 -3.35 21.50 -0.14
CA SER A 157 -4.63 21.99 -0.65
C SER A 157 -5.65 20.88 -0.86
N GLU A 158 -5.27 19.62 -0.65
CA GLU A 158 -6.19 18.49 -0.80
C GLU A 158 -6.86 18.20 0.54
N GLU A 159 -8.16 17.92 0.46
CA GLU A 159 -8.88 17.36 1.59
C GLU A 159 -8.30 15.98 1.95
N GLU A 160 -8.36 15.63 3.23
CA GLU A 160 -7.87 14.35 3.72
C GLU A 160 -8.48 13.16 2.95
N VAL A 161 -7.60 12.24 2.56
CA VAL A 161 -7.94 11.03 1.79
C VAL A 161 -8.23 9.86 2.73
N PHE A 162 -8.80 8.77 2.20
CA PHE A 162 -9.15 7.59 3.00
C PHE A 162 -7.96 7.05 3.83
N THR A 163 -6.75 7.08 3.28
CA THR A 163 -5.52 6.69 4.00
C THR A 163 -5.31 7.49 5.29
N CYS A 164 -5.65 8.79 5.32
CA CYS A 164 -5.56 9.60 6.54
C CYS A 164 -6.46 9.06 7.64
N ALA A 165 -7.67 8.60 7.30
CA ALA A 165 -8.58 7.99 8.27
C ALA A 165 -7.97 6.76 8.92
N ILE A 166 -7.36 5.88 8.12
CA ILE A 166 -6.66 4.68 8.63
C ILE A 166 -5.56 5.08 9.61
N ILE A 167 -4.72 6.06 9.24
CA ILE A 167 -3.66 6.57 10.11
C ILE A 167 -4.23 7.11 11.43
N TYR A 168 -5.32 7.90 11.35
CA TYR A 168 -6.00 8.43 12.54
C TYR A 168 -6.55 7.34 13.46
N LEU A 169 -7.11 6.25 12.91
CA LEU A 169 -7.57 5.12 13.73
C LEU A 169 -6.40 4.46 14.47
N HIS A 170 -5.25 4.29 13.83
CA HIS A 170 -4.04 3.77 14.51
C HIS A 170 -3.55 4.70 15.61
N LEU A 171 -3.47 6.01 15.34
CA LEU A 171 -3.08 6.99 16.36
C LEU A 171 -4.09 7.04 17.53
N SER A 172 -5.39 6.89 17.24
CA SER A 172 -6.42 6.76 18.26
C SER A 172 -6.18 5.56 19.17
N TRP A 173 -5.87 4.40 18.58
CA TRP A 173 -5.55 3.19 19.32
C TRP A 173 -4.32 3.37 20.22
N PHE A 174 -3.23 3.96 19.72
CA PHE A 174 -2.04 4.19 20.56
C PHE A 174 -2.31 5.13 21.73
N SER A 175 -3.02 6.24 21.50
CA SER A 175 -3.42 7.14 22.58
C SER A 175 -4.30 6.41 23.61
N TYR A 176 -5.23 5.55 23.17
CA TYR A 176 -6.06 4.74 24.06
C TYR A 176 -5.22 3.78 24.92
N CYS A 177 -4.33 3.01 24.29
CA CYS A 177 -3.42 2.10 24.99
C CYS A 177 -2.49 2.81 25.98
N SER A 178 -2.15 4.08 25.70
CA SER A 178 -1.30 4.90 26.57
C SER A 178 -2.08 5.61 27.69
N GLY A 179 -3.40 5.42 27.76
CA GLY A 179 -4.29 6.08 28.73
C GLY A 179 -4.64 7.53 28.39
N GLU A 180 -4.22 8.03 27.23
CA GLU A 180 -4.50 9.38 26.74
C GLU A 180 -5.88 9.45 26.07
N LEU A 181 -6.96 9.32 26.86
CA LEU A 181 -8.32 9.22 26.35
C LEU A 181 -8.77 10.42 25.48
N SER A 182 -8.36 11.63 25.86
CA SER A 182 -8.67 12.83 25.06
C SER A 182 -7.98 12.80 23.69
N GLY A 183 -6.74 12.32 23.63
CA GLY A 183 -6.00 12.16 22.38
C GLY A 183 -6.67 11.11 21.49
N ALA A 184 -7.05 9.98 22.08
CA ALA A 184 -7.76 8.90 21.39
C ALA A 184 -9.07 9.39 20.75
N GLN A 185 -9.94 10.03 21.54
CA GLN A 185 -11.22 10.57 21.04
C GLN A 185 -11.02 11.58 19.92
N LYS A 186 -10.03 12.48 20.04
CA LYS A 186 -9.72 13.46 19.01
C LYS A 186 -9.31 12.80 17.69
N MET A 187 -8.41 11.82 17.75
CA MET A 187 -7.95 11.10 16.55
C MET A 187 -9.09 10.29 15.93
N TYR A 188 -9.91 9.62 16.75
CA TYR A 188 -11.08 8.88 16.27
C TYR A 188 -12.08 9.80 15.55
N ALA A 189 -12.40 10.96 16.12
CA ALA A 189 -13.29 11.94 15.48
C ALA A 189 -12.74 12.44 14.14
N CYS A 190 -11.42 12.63 14.01
CA CYS A 190 -10.80 12.93 12.72
C CYS A 190 -11.01 11.79 11.72
N ALA A 191 -10.77 10.54 12.13
CA ALA A 191 -11.00 9.38 11.26
C ALA A 191 -12.46 9.31 10.79
N GLU A 192 -13.42 9.41 11.70
CA GLU A 192 -14.85 9.38 11.37
C GLU A 192 -15.23 10.45 10.36
N LYS A 193 -14.76 11.70 10.56
CA LYS A 193 -15.05 12.80 9.63
C LYS A 193 -14.61 12.48 8.20
N VAL A 194 -13.44 11.85 8.03
CA VAL A 194 -12.94 11.43 6.71
C VAL A 194 -13.76 10.25 6.17
N LEU A 195 -14.00 9.22 6.97
CA LEU A 195 -14.77 8.02 6.56
C LEU A 195 -16.21 8.34 6.12
N HIS A 196 -16.84 9.34 6.73
CA HIS A 196 -18.19 9.78 6.34
C HIS A 196 -18.21 10.48 4.97
N ARG A 197 -17.09 11.06 4.53
CA ARG A 197 -17.00 11.85 3.29
C ARG A 197 -16.33 11.10 2.15
N ARG A 198 -15.52 10.10 2.46
CA ARG A 198 -14.66 9.38 1.51
C ARG A 198 -15.06 7.92 1.43
N ARG A 199 -15.08 7.40 0.20
CA ARG A 199 -15.18 5.96 -0.01
C ARG A 199 -13.84 5.30 0.30
N PRO A 200 -13.83 4.01 0.68
CA PRO A 200 -12.60 3.24 0.75
C PRO A 200 -11.83 3.31 -0.56
N GLU A 201 -10.60 3.80 -0.47
CA GLU A 201 -9.64 3.82 -1.56
C GLU A 201 -8.50 2.88 -1.16
N TYR A 202 -8.46 1.70 -1.77
CA TYR A 202 -7.42 0.69 -1.56
C TYR A 202 -6.16 1.06 -2.34
N LEU A 203 -5.73 2.32 -2.20
CA LEU A 203 -4.57 2.93 -2.84
C LEU A 203 -3.25 2.47 -2.22
N LEU A 204 -3.24 1.48 -1.34
CA LEU A 204 -2.03 1.01 -0.66
C LEU A 204 -1.76 -0.44 -1.08
N PRO A 205 -0.97 -0.65 -2.15
CA PRO A 205 -0.64 -2.00 -2.59
C PRO A 205 -0.03 -2.88 -1.50
N GLY A 206 -0.66 -4.02 -1.20
CA GLY A 206 -0.20 -4.99 -0.19
C GLY A 206 -0.35 -4.50 1.26
N VAL A 207 -0.89 -3.29 1.44
CA VAL A 207 -0.83 -2.54 2.71
C VAL A 207 -2.16 -1.89 3.07
N GLY A 208 -3.11 -1.68 2.16
CA GLY A 208 -4.32 -0.90 2.45
C GLY A 208 -5.46 -1.67 3.07
N THR A 209 -5.80 -2.77 2.43
CA THR A 209 -7.03 -3.51 2.70
C THR A 209 -7.00 -4.09 4.11
N TYR A 210 -5.88 -4.70 4.51
CA TYR A 210 -5.79 -5.38 5.80
C TYR A 210 -5.62 -4.42 6.96
N VAL A 211 -5.00 -3.26 6.71
CA VAL A 211 -4.68 -2.31 7.79
C VAL A 211 -5.95 -1.71 8.34
N PHE A 212 -6.90 -1.38 7.46
CA PHE A 212 -8.21 -0.91 7.90
C PHE A 212 -8.96 -1.98 8.69
N ASP A 213 -9.01 -3.21 8.20
CA ASP A 213 -9.67 -4.32 8.90
C ASP A 213 -8.98 -4.65 10.25
N GLU A 214 -7.64 -4.64 10.28
CA GLU A 214 -6.83 -4.87 11.49
C GLU A 214 -7.14 -3.83 12.57
N ILE A 215 -7.16 -2.54 12.21
CA ILE A 215 -7.42 -1.49 13.19
C ILE A 215 -8.89 -1.47 13.63
N GLN A 216 -9.82 -1.81 12.74
CA GLN A 216 -11.22 -1.99 13.11
C GLN A 216 -11.39 -3.13 14.13
N CYS A 217 -10.66 -4.25 13.98
CA CYS A 217 -10.68 -5.33 14.96
C CYS A 217 -10.12 -4.90 16.32
N LYS A 218 -9.07 -4.08 16.36
CA LYS A 218 -8.49 -3.56 17.61
C LYS A 218 -9.42 -2.59 18.36
N LEU A 219 -10.26 -1.85 17.63
CA LEU A 219 -11.15 -0.84 18.18
C LEU A 219 -12.54 -1.37 18.61
N ARG A 220 -12.82 -2.67 18.38
CA ARG A 220 -14.03 -3.35 18.86
C ARG A 220 -13.82 -3.90 20.27
#